data_AF-A0A382UST6-F1
#
_entry.id   AF-A0A382UST6-F1
#
_cell.length_a   1.000
_cell.length_b   1.000
_cell.length_c   1.000
_cell.angle_alpha   90.00
_cell.angle_beta   90.00
_cell.angle_gamma   90.00
#
_symmetry.space_group_name_H-M   'P 1'
#
loop_
_entity.id
_entity.type
_entity.pdbx_description
1 polymer ?
#
loop_
_entity_poly.entity_id
_entity_poly.type
_entity_poly.pdbx_seq_one_letter_code
_entity_poly.pdbx_strand_id
1 'polypeptide(L)'
;MNKYVDIECHECGKLIEGKWDSQVYLGMETGELDKSGIHRWLIYDKHIKCSPSRAQRIVHPKYPTVVDDRPQYDWRPEANNAWTDEKRNEFRKLYTDSWVSLQERYNPNWDAKLT
;
A
#
# COMPACT_ATOMS: atom_id res chain seq x y z
N MET A 1 1.97 5.84 24.21
CA MET A 1 1.18 5.08 23.20
C MET A 1 0.45 6.09 22.33
N ASN A 2 1.02 6.44 21.18
CA ASN A 2 0.36 7.31 20.20
C ASN A 2 -0.59 6.42 19.39
N LYS A 3 -1.83 6.22 19.86
CA LYS A 3 -2.85 5.54 19.07
C LYS A 3 -3.13 6.43 17.87
N TYR A 4 -2.64 6.01 16.71
CA TYR A 4 -3.22 6.44 15.44
C TYR A 4 -4.73 6.24 15.62
N VAL A 5 -5.48 7.33 15.54
CA VAL A 5 -6.94 7.42 15.80
C VAL A 5 -7.69 6.22 15.20
N ASP A 6 -8.80 5.84 15.83
CA ASP A 6 -9.70 4.76 15.39
C ASP A 6 -10.30 5.09 13.99
N ILE A 7 -9.49 4.95 12.94
CA ILE A 7 -9.87 5.18 11.55
C ILE A 7 -10.41 3.88 10.99
N GLU A 8 -11.66 3.90 10.55
CA GLU A 8 -12.28 2.78 9.84
C GLU A 8 -11.82 2.79 8.37
N CYS A 9 -11.45 1.62 7.87
CA CYS A 9 -11.19 1.42 6.46
C CYS A 9 -12.48 1.62 5.67
N HIS A 10 -12.45 2.55 4.73
CA HIS A 10 -13.62 2.89 3.91
C HIS A 10 -14.15 1.72 3.07
N GLU A 11 -13.33 0.73 2.76
CA GLU A 11 -13.73 -0.42 1.94
C GLU A 11 -14.41 -1.53 2.75
N CYS A 12 -13.87 -1.87 3.92
CA CYS A 12 -14.31 -3.05 4.69
C CYS A 12 -14.90 -2.72 6.07
N GLY A 13 -14.90 -1.46 6.48
CA GLY A 13 -15.44 -0.99 7.77
C GLY A 13 -14.63 -1.40 9.00
N LYS A 14 -13.55 -2.17 8.86
CA LYS A 14 -12.68 -2.56 9.99
C LYS A 14 -11.65 -1.46 10.26
N LEU A 15 -11.21 -1.38 11.52
CA LEU A 15 -10.19 -0.41 11.93
C LEU A 15 -8.85 -0.64 11.20
N ILE A 16 -8.20 0.45 10.82
CA ILE A 16 -6.82 0.45 10.34
C ILE A 16 -5.90 0.33 11.56
N GLU A 17 -5.05 -0.70 11.57
CA GLU A 17 -4.28 -1.07 12.76
C GLU A 17 -3.14 -0.08 13.09
N GLY A 18 -2.74 0.70 12.09
CA GLY A 18 -1.79 1.80 12.26
C GLY A 18 -1.29 2.32 10.92
N LYS A 19 -0.30 3.22 10.98
CA LYS A 19 0.34 3.79 9.78
C LYS A 19 0.91 2.73 8.83
N TRP A 20 1.30 1.57 9.36
CA TRP A 20 1.84 0.44 8.61
C TRP A 20 0.78 -0.32 7.79
N ASP A 21 -0.50 -0.05 8.04
CA ASP A 21 -1.66 -0.66 7.39
C ASP A 21 -2.48 0.38 6.60
N SER A 22 -2.09 1.66 6.62
CA SER A 22 -2.79 2.77 5.98
C SER A 22 -2.36 2.98 4.53
N GLN A 23 -3.31 3.02 3.58
CA GLN A 23 -3.00 3.36 2.19
C GLN A 23 -2.51 4.80 2.05
N VAL A 24 -3.01 5.71 2.90
CA VAL A 24 -2.59 7.13 2.86
C VAL A 24 -1.11 7.24 3.22
N TYR A 25 -0.67 6.51 4.25
CA TYR A 25 0.75 6.48 4.60
C TYR A 25 1.59 5.83 3.51
N LEU A 26 1.11 4.76 2.87
CA LEU A 26 1.80 4.20 1.70
C LEU A 26 1.91 5.22 0.56
N GLY A 27 0.84 5.97 0.28
CA GLY A 27 0.83 7.04 -0.73
C GLY A 27 1.84 8.16 -0.42
N MET A 28 2.02 8.50 0.86
CA MET A 28 3.05 9.45 1.28
C MET A 28 4.47 8.91 1.12
N GLU A 29 4.68 7.62 1.40
CA GLU A 29 5.99 6.96 1.29
C GLU A 29 6.42 6.69 -0.15
N THR A 30 5.45 6.44 -1.02
CA THR A 30 5.69 6.30 -2.47
C THR A 30 5.81 7.65 -3.18
N GLY A 31 5.48 8.75 -2.50
CA GLY A 31 5.47 10.11 -3.07
C GLY A 31 4.25 10.42 -3.93
N GLU A 32 3.26 9.53 -4.01
CA GLU A 32 1.99 9.77 -4.72
C GLU A 32 1.12 10.82 -4.01
N LEU A 33 1.29 10.98 -2.70
CA LEU A 33 0.58 11.95 -1.89
C LEU A 33 1.56 12.94 -1.26
N ASP A 34 1.25 14.22 -1.39
CA ASP A 34 2.02 15.26 -0.73
C ASP A 34 1.81 15.25 0.79
N LYS A 35 2.80 15.80 1.51
CA LYS A 35 2.69 16.03 2.96
C LYS A 35 1.94 17.32 3.29
N SER A 36 1.60 18.14 2.28
CA SER A 36 1.06 19.50 2.44
C SER A 36 -0.42 19.51 2.83
N GLY A 37 -1.10 18.37 2.69
CA GLY A 37 -2.20 18.02 3.59
C GLY A 37 -3.61 18.25 3.04
N ILE A 38 -3.78 18.83 1.85
CA ILE A 38 -5.11 18.94 1.22
C ILE A 38 -5.66 17.55 0.87
N HIS A 39 -4.82 16.66 0.33
CA HIS A 39 -5.19 15.29 0.02
C HIS A 39 -5.61 14.48 1.27
N ARG A 40 -5.10 14.85 2.45
CA ARG A 40 -5.43 14.20 3.73
C ARG A 40 -6.88 14.37 4.14
N TRP A 41 -7.56 15.42 3.65
CA TRP A 41 -8.96 15.70 3.94
C TRP A 41 -9.93 15.14 2.90
N LEU A 42 -9.43 14.77 1.71
CA LEU A 42 -10.24 14.31 0.58
C LEU A 42 -10.08 12.81 0.30
N ILE A 43 -9.11 12.16 0.93
CA ILE A 43 -8.86 10.72 0.76
C ILE A 43 -9.39 9.99 1.97
N TYR A 44 -10.40 9.16 1.74
CA TYR A 44 -10.80 8.15 2.71
C TYR A 44 -9.70 7.09 2.83
N ASP A 45 -9.20 6.90 4.05
CA ASP A 45 -8.17 5.90 4.28
C ASP A 45 -8.76 4.49 4.16
N LYS A 46 -7.89 3.57 3.76
CA LYS A 46 -8.20 2.16 3.58
C LYS A 46 -7.02 1.36 4.12
N HIS A 47 -7.28 0.10 4.47
CA HIS A 47 -6.19 -0.87 4.54
C HIS A 47 -5.44 -0.87 3.22
N ILE A 48 -4.12 -1.02 3.26
CA ILE A 48 -3.32 -1.10 2.02
C ILE A 48 -3.92 -2.16 1.08
N LYS A 49 -4.20 -3.36 1.61
CA LYS A 49 -4.80 -4.49 0.85
C LYS A 49 -6.19 -4.21 0.27
N CYS A 50 -6.94 -3.28 0.88
CA CYS A 50 -8.26 -2.88 0.39
C CYS A 50 -8.19 -1.88 -0.77
N SER A 51 -6.99 -1.57 -1.25
CA SER A 51 -6.72 -0.73 -2.43
C SER A 51 -5.99 -1.57 -3.49
N PRO A 52 -6.67 -2.51 -4.17
CA PRO A 52 -6.02 -3.53 -4.99
C PRO A 52 -5.16 -2.94 -6.12
N SER A 53 -5.54 -1.79 -6.69
CA SER A 53 -4.76 -1.06 -7.72
C SER A 53 -3.35 -0.69 -7.27
N ARG A 54 -3.17 -0.48 -5.95
CA ARG A 54 -1.90 -0.16 -5.29
C ARG A 54 -1.26 -1.38 -4.65
N ALA A 55 -2.04 -2.12 -3.86
CA ALA A 55 -1.58 -3.27 -3.09
C ALA A 55 -0.97 -4.37 -3.95
N GLN A 56 -1.50 -4.59 -5.16
CA GLN A 56 -0.96 -5.60 -6.07
C GLN A 56 0.52 -5.35 -6.41
N ARG A 57 1.02 -4.12 -6.23
CA ARG A 57 2.39 -3.73 -6.54
C ARG A 57 3.42 -4.16 -5.50
N ILE A 58 2.96 -4.51 -4.29
CA ILE A 58 3.82 -4.94 -3.19
C ILE A 58 4.10 -6.43 -3.36
N VAL A 59 5.38 -6.77 -3.54
CA VAL A 59 5.84 -8.15 -3.74
C VAL A 59 6.82 -8.51 -2.63
N HIS A 60 6.29 -9.02 -1.51
CA HIS A 60 7.07 -9.41 -0.35
C HIS A 60 6.50 -10.68 0.30
N PRO A 61 7.32 -11.65 0.77
CA PRO A 61 6.81 -12.91 1.36
C PRO A 61 5.85 -12.74 2.55
N LYS A 62 6.00 -11.65 3.31
CA LYS A 62 5.13 -11.30 4.45
C LYS A 62 3.88 -10.49 4.08
N TYR A 63 3.74 -10.08 2.83
CA TYR A 63 2.58 -9.33 2.37
C TYR A 63 1.66 -10.23 1.54
N PRO A 64 0.34 -10.23 1.76
CA PRO A 64 -0.57 -11.05 0.97
C PRO A 64 -0.50 -10.64 -0.51
N THR A 65 -0.45 -11.62 -1.41
CA THR A 65 -0.63 -11.35 -2.84
C THR A 65 -2.02 -10.79 -3.07
N VAL A 66 -2.09 -9.62 -3.71
CA VAL A 66 -3.34 -8.95 -4.07
C VAL A 66 -3.42 -8.85 -5.59
N VAL A 67 -4.60 -9.11 -6.14
CA VAL A 67 -4.92 -8.95 -7.55
C VAL A 67 -6.07 -7.95 -7.65
N ASP A 68 -6.04 -7.09 -8.66
CA ASP A 68 -7.18 -6.22 -8.99
C ASP A 68 -8.00 -6.89 -10.08
N ASP A 69 -9.25 -7.23 -9.78
CA ASP A 69 -10.13 -7.95 -10.70
C ASP A 69 -10.53 -7.11 -11.92
N ARG A 70 -10.23 -5.81 -11.92
CA ARG A 70 -10.48 -4.90 -13.04
C ARG A 70 -9.30 -4.98 -14.02
N PRO A 71 -9.46 -5.53 -15.23
CA PRO A 71 -8.35 -5.82 -16.14
C PRO A 71 -7.50 -4.60 -16.54
N GLN A 72 -8.08 -3.40 -16.51
CA GLN A 72 -7.38 -2.14 -16.79
C GLN A 72 -6.45 -1.68 -15.67
N TYR A 73 -6.61 -2.21 -14.46
CA TYR A 73 -5.77 -1.92 -13.30
C TYR A 73 -4.89 -3.11 -12.90
N ASP A 74 -5.16 -4.31 -13.42
CA ASP A 74 -4.27 -5.45 -13.28
C ASP A 74 -2.96 -5.19 -14.01
N TRP A 75 -1.89 -5.08 -13.25
CA TRP A 75 -0.55 -4.75 -13.73
C TRP A 75 0.26 -5.96 -14.19
N ARG A 76 -0.25 -7.19 -13.99
CA ARG A 76 0.48 -8.41 -14.30
C ARG A 76 0.67 -8.57 -15.81
N PRO A 77 1.76 -9.21 -16.27
CA PRO A 77 2.03 -9.41 -17.71
C PRO A 77 0.89 -10.09 -18.47
N GLU A 78 0.18 -11.00 -17.83
CA GLU A 78 -0.96 -11.73 -18.41
C GLU A 78 -2.25 -10.92 -18.58
N ALA A 79 -2.31 -9.70 -18.03
CA ALA A 79 -3.48 -8.84 -18.08
C ALA A 79 -3.51 -7.97 -19.36
N ASN A 80 -4.01 -6.73 -19.27
CA ASN A 80 -3.92 -5.77 -20.36
C ASN A 80 -2.46 -5.27 -20.48
N ASN A 81 -1.85 -5.39 -21.66
CA ASN A 81 -0.45 -5.03 -21.97
C ASN A 81 -0.16 -3.50 -21.90
N ALA A 82 -0.87 -2.76 -21.05
CA ALA A 82 -0.70 -1.32 -20.85
C ALA A 82 0.59 -0.94 -20.09
N TRP A 83 1.30 -1.92 -19.50
CA TRP A 83 2.50 -1.71 -18.70
C TRP A 83 3.72 -2.40 -19.32
N THR A 84 4.85 -1.69 -19.38
CA THR A 84 6.15 -2.28 -19.74
C THR A 84 6.76 -3.01 -18.55
N ASP A 85 7.61 -4.00 -18.78
CA ASP A 85 8.31 -4.73 -17.71
C ASP A 85 9.20 -3.82 -16.86
N GLU A 86 9.80 -2.82 -17.49
CA GLU A 86 10.59 -1.79 -16.79
C GLU A 86 9.74 -1.05 -15.76
N LYS A 87 8.56 -0.54 -16.15
CA LYS A 87 7.64 0.11 -15.23
C LYS A 87 7.13 -0.85 -14.15
N ARG A 88 6.84 -2.11 -14.50
CA ARG A 88 6.45 -3.12 -13.51
C ARG A 88 7.53 -3.28 -12.44
N ASN A 89 8.80 -3.38 -12.85
CA ASN A 89 9.93 -3.55 -11.92
C ASN A 89 10.18 -2.28 -11.08
N GLU A 90 10.06 -1.10 -11.69
CA GLU A 90 10.17 0.17 -10.98
C GLU A 90 9.11 0.29 -9.88
N PHE A 91 7.83 0.08 -10.23
CA PHE A 91 6.74 0.17 -9.26
C PHE A 91 6.78 -0.97 -8.24
N ARG A 92 7.21 -2.19 -8.60
CA ARG A 92 7.47 -3.29 -7.65
C ARG A 92 8.41 -2.84 -6.56
N LYS A 93 9.56 -2.30 -6.96
CA LYS A 93 10.60 -1.87 -6.05
C LYS A 93 10.10 -0.74 -5.17
N LEU A 94 9.56 0.34 -5.76
CA LEU A 94 9.05 1.50 -5.02
C LEU A 94 8.02 1.08 -3.97
N TYR A 95 6.99 0.34 -4.37
CA TYR A 95 5.91 -0.03 -3.46
C TYR A 95 6.35 -1.01 -2.37
N THR A 96 7.19 -1.98 -2.72
CA THR A 96 7.70 -2.96 -1.75
C THR A 96 8.59 -2.28 -0.73
N ASP A 97 9.54 -1.43 -1.16
CA ASP A 97 10.44 -0.71 -0.27
C ASP A 97 9.66 0.26 0.64
N SER A 98 8.70 1.01 0.09
CA SER A 98 7.82 1.89 0.87
C SER A 98 7.02 1.12 1.91
N TRP A 99 6.46 -0.04 1.55
CA TRP A 99 5.72 -0.89 2.48
C TRP A 99 6.62 -1.43 3.59
N VAL A 100 7.81 -1.97 3.26
CA VAL A 100 8.80 -2.46 4.24
C VAL A 100 9.18 -1.34 5.19
N SER A 101 9.47 -0.14 4.67
CA SER A 101 9.83 1.03 5.49
C SER A 101 8.73 1.45 6.46
N LEU A 102 7.45 1.27 6.10
CA LEU A 102 6.34 1.47 7.02
C LEU A 102 6.27 0.39 8.10
N GLN A 103 6.54 -0.87 7.75
CA GLN A 103 6.58 -1.95 8.73
C GLN A 103 7.68 -1.70 9.77
N GLU A 104 8.89 -1.37 9.32
CA GLU A 104 10.03 -1.10 10.20
C GLU A 104 9.79 0.06 11.15
N ARG A 105 9.13 1.13 10.67
CA ARG A 105 8.89 2.33 11.50
C ARG A 105 7.70 2.23 12.43
N TYR A 106 6.66 1.48 12.05
CA TYR A 106 5.36 1.61 12.70
C TYR A 106 4.70 0.28 13.07
N ASN A 107 5.09 -0.86 12.50
CA ASN A 107 4.50 -2.15 12.86
C ASN A 107 5.22 -2.72 14.09
N PRO A 108 4.56 -2.78 15.27
CA PRO A 108 5.20 -3.29 16.50
C PRO A 108 5.55 -4.78 16.42
N ASN A 109 4.99 -5.51 15.46
CA ASN A 109 5.19 -6.95 15.26
C ASN A 109 6.12 -7.25 14.07
N TRP A 110 6.82 -6.25 13.54
CA TRP A 110 7.76 -6.46 12.43
C TRP A 110 9.03 -7.17 12.90
N ASP A 111 9.35 -8.29 12.25
CA ASP A 111 10.61 -9.01 12.41
C ASP A 111 11.38 -9.00 11.09
N ALA A 112 12.55 -8.37 11.04
CA ALA A 112 13.31 -8.17 9.80
C ALA A 112 14.01 -9.44 9.27
N LYS A 113 13.94 -10.58 9.97
CA LYS A 113 14.73 -11.80 9.66
C LYS A 113 14.39 -12.54 8.34
N LEU A 114 13.59 -11.96 7.44
CA LEU A 114 13.14 -12.60 6.20
C LEU A 114 13.26 -11.70 4.95
N THR A 115 14.06 -10.64 5.00
CA THR A 115 14.45 -9.85 3.82
C THR A 115 15.65 -10.46 3.11
#